data_AF-A0A6G3XK92-F1
#
_entry.id   AF-A0A6G3XK92-F1
#
_cell.length_a   1.000
_cell.length_b   1.000
_cell.length_c   1.000
_cell.angle_alpha   90.00
_cell.angle_beta   90.00
_cell.angle_gamma   90.00
#
_symmetry.space_group_name_H-M   'P 1'
#
loop_
_entity.id
_entity.type
_entity.pdbx_description
1 polymer ?
#
loop_
_entity_poly.entity_id
_entity_poly.type
_entity_poly.pdbx_seq_one_letter_code
_entity_poly.pdbx_strand_id
1 'polypeptide(L)'
;TVFARCTPEHKARIVSALRAGGHTTGFLGDGVNDLPALHAADVGICPRNAVDVAREAADVVLAEKDLTAIDRAVVAGRRSSGNIATYLRITLSSNLGNVIAMLTAGLMLPFLPMLPAQVLVQNLCFDAAQLAFAFERPAASVVRRPTVLRPRDFLRFITGFGLLNAAADLATFGVLALALHNAPGDGGETAFHAGWFTENLLTQALVMILLRTGRTAAERKAGGPLRTAAAGLAAVGVV
;
A
#
# COMPACT_ATOMS: atom_id res chain seq x y z
N THR A 1 -8.35 34.31 -3.30
CA THR A 1 -8.38 35.39 -2.29
C THR A 1 -6.96 35.87 -2.07
N VAL A 2 -6.75 37.18 -1.95
CA VAL A 2 -5.43 37.77 -1.68
C VAL A 2 -5.52 38.51 -0.34
N PHE A 3 -4.60 38.22 0.56
CA PHE A 3 -4.46 38.93 1.84
C PHE A 3 -3.19 39.78 1.78
N ALA A 4 -3.30 41.08 2.06
CA ALA A 4 -2.18 42.02 2.02
C ALA A 4 -2.04 42.73 3.38
N ARG A 5 -0.84 43.28 3.67
CA ARG A 5 -0.53 43.99 4.93
C ARG A 5 -0.87 43.17 6.18
N CYS A 6 -0.59 41.87 6.15
CA CYS A 6 -0.83 40.96 7.26
C CYS A 6 0.33 40.97 8.26
N THR A 7 0.02 41.03 9.55
CA THR A 7 1.01 40.78 10.62
C THR A 7 1.34 39.28 10.67
N PRO A 8 2.44 38.88 11.34
CA PRO A 8 2.76 37.47 11.57
C PRO A 8 1.59 36.65 12.14
N GLU A 9 0.87 37.21 13.11
CA GLU A 9 -0.29 36.59 13.76
C GLU A 9 -1.45 36.43 12.79
N HIS A 10 -1.66 37.41 11.90
CA HIS A 10 -2.68 37.29 10.85
C HIS A 10 -2.37 36.14 9.89
N LYS A 11 -1.10 35.97 9.48
CA LYS A 11 -0.71 34.86 8.60
C LYS A 11 -0.99 33.51 9.26
N ALA A 12 -0.58 33.34 10.52
CA ALA A 12 -0.84 32.11 11.28
C ALA A 12 -2.34 31.84 11.41
N ARG A 13 -3.14 32.87 11.76
CA ARG A 13 -4.60 32.74 11.88
C ARG A 13 -5.27 32.32 10.58
N ILE A 14 -4.83 32.82 9.43
CA ILE A 14 -5.34 32.42 8.11
C ILE A 14 -5.05 30.93 7.87
N VAL A 15 -3.82 30.49 8.12
CA VAL A 15 -3.41 29.09 7.95
C VAL A 15 -4.22 28.17 8.87
N SER A 16 -4.32 28.51 10.17
CA SER A 16 -5.10 27.75 11.13
C SER A 16 -6.59 27.70 10.77
N ALA A 17 -7.16 28.79 10.24
CA ALA A 17 -8.56 28.81 9.81
C ALA A 17 -8.80 27.89 8.59
N LEU A 18 -7.89 27.89 7.61
CA LEU A 18 -7.96 26.97 6.47
C LEU A 18 -7.85 25.51 6.91
N ARG A 19 -6.93 25.23 7.83
CA ARG A 19 -6.73 23.91 8.42
C ARG A 19 -7.95 23.43 9.20
N ALA A 20 -8.53 24.29 10.04
CA ALA A 20 -9.77 24.02 10.77
C ALA A 20 -10.97 23.79 9.84
N GLY A 21 -10.95 24.39 8.64
CA GLY A 21 -11.91 24.13 7.56
C GLY A 21 -11.75 22.76 6.88
N GLY A 22 -10.80 21.92 7.32
CA GLY A 22 -10.54 20.59 6.76
C GLY A 22 -9.65 20.59 5.52
N HIS A 23 -9.00 21.70 5.20
CA HIS A 23 -8.02 21.77 4.13
C HIS A 23 -6.63 21.36 4.63
N THR A 24 -5.89 20.60 3.83
CA THR A 24 -4.45 20.40 4.04
C THR A 24 -3.71 21.65 3.59
N THR A 25 -2.90 22.23 4.48
CA THR A 25 -2.27 23.54 4.28
C THR A 25 -0.76 23.43 4.19
N GLY A 26 -0.17 24.02 3.16
CA GLY A 26 1.27 24.23 3.05
C GLY A 26 1.58 25.72 3.08
N PHE A 27 2.59 26.14 3.83
CA PHE A 27 3.00 27.55 3.92
C PHE A 27 4.44 27.72 3.42
N LEU A 28 4.65 28.62 2.46
CA LEU A 28 5.96 28.99 1.96
C LEU A 28 6.37 30.33 2.58
N GLY A 29 7.44 30.34 3.38
CA GLY A 29 7.95 31.53 4.06
C GLY A 29 9.48 31.56 4.07
N ASP A 30 10.05 32.75 4.23
CA ASP A 30 11.51 32.95 4.18
C ASP A 30 12.06 33.79 5.33
N GLY A 31 11.19 34.45 6.11
CA GLY A 31 11.56 35.37 7.18
C GLY A 31 11.08 34.95 8.56
N VAL A 32 11.57 35.66 9.58
CA VAL A 32 11.16 35.47 10.99
C VAL A 32 9.66 35.73 11.19
N ASN A 33 9.10 36.66 10.41
CA ASN A 33 7.68 37.00 10.40
C ASN A 33 6.77 35.85 9.94
N ASP A 34 7.35 34.82 9.31
CA ASP A 34 6.62 33.67 8.78
C ASP A 34 6.65 32.47 9.72
N LEU A 35 7.49 32.48 10.77
CA LEU A 35 7.61 31.37 11.73
C LEU A 35 6.27 30.94 12.33
N PRO A 36 5.39 31.86 12.79
CA PRO A 36 4.10 31.45 13.35
C PRO A 36 3.22 30.73 12.30
N ALA A 37 3.31 31.13 11.03
CA ALA A 37 2.54 30.54 9.95
C ALA A 37 3.14 29.21 9.45
N LEU A 38 4.48 29.10 9.42
CA LEU A 38 5.20 27.86 9.14
C LEU A 38 4.83 26.77 10.15
N HIS A 39 4.82 27.10 11.45
CA HIS A 39 4.42 26.16 12.51
C HIS A 39 2.92 25.83 12.51
N ALA A 40 2.08 26.76 12.06
CA ALA A 40 0.62 26.54 12.01
C ALA A 40 0.18 25.64 10.84
N ALA A 41 0.98 25.57 9.78
CA ALA A 41 0.72 24.79 8.58
C ALA A 41 0.89 23.28 8.82
N ASP A 42 0.29 22.46 7.95
CA ASP A 42 0.56 21.02 7.96
C ASP A 42 1.94 20.70 7.34
N VAL A 43 2.43 21.56 6.45
CA VAL A 43 3.79 21.49 5.88
C VAL A 43 4.37 22.90 5.73
N GLY A 44 5.44 23.20 6.46
CA GLY A 44 6.25 24.41 6.32
C GLY A 44 7.32 24.24 5.24
N ILE A 45 7.37 25.16 4.29
CA ILE A 45 8.33 25.16 3.18
C ILE A 45 9.13 26.45 3.24
N CYS A 46 10.45 26.36 3.09
CA CYS A 46 11.29 27.54 2.96
C CYS A 46 12.27 27.43 1.77
N PRO A 47 12.65 28.55 1.14
CA PRO A 47 13.73 28.54 0.16
C PRO A 47 15.10 28.39 0.85
N ARG A 48 16.11 27.90 0.14
CA ARG A 48 17.48 27.74 0.67
C ARG A 48 18.07 29.02 1.27
N ASN A 49 17.71 30.19 0.72
CA ASN A 49 18.22 31.49 1.14
C ASN A 49 17.35 32.16 2.22
N ALA A 50 16.38 31.44 2.81
CA ALA A 50 15.61 31.92 3.95
C ALA A 50 16.52 32.16 5.17
N VAL A 51 16.05 32.95 6.13
CA VAL A 51 16.77 33.16 7.40
C VAL A 51 16.97 31.82 8.13
N ASP A 52 18.07 31.69 8.87
CA ASP A 52 18.47 30.42 9.51
C ASP A 52 17.34 29.83 10.37
N VAL A 53 16.70 30.67 11.18
CA VAL A 53 15.59 30.28 12.05
C VAL A 53 14.39 29.76 11.24
N ALA A 54 14.12 30.31 10.05
CA ALA A 54 13.03 29.82 9.20
C ALA A 54 13.37 28.47 8.56
N ARG A 55 14.65 28.19 8.28
CA ARG A 55 15.08 26.89 7.76
C ARG A 55 15.03 25.79 8.81
N GLU A 56 15.37 26.12 10.06
CA GLU A 56 15.25 25.18 11.18
C GLU A 56 13.78 24.87 11.53
N ALA A 57 12.88 25.83 11.31
CA ALA A 57 11.44 25.68 11.57
C ALA A 57 10.66 25.02 10.42
N ALA A 58 11.23 24.90 9.22
CA ALA A 58 10.55 24.37 8.05
C ALA A 58 10.72 22.84 7.92
N ASP A 59 9.65 22.14 7.54
CA ASP A 59 9.69 20.70 7.24
C ASP A 59 10.44 20.41 5.94
N VAL A 60 10.39 21.33 4.99
CA VAL A 60 11.00 21.19 3.66
C VAL A 60 11.78 22.44 3.29
N VAL A 61 13.07 22.26 2.99
CA VAL A 61 13.94 23.31 2.45
C VAL A 61 14.14 23.06 0.96
N LEU A 62 13.74 24.02 0.11
CA LEU A 62 13.96 23.93 -1.33
C LEU A 62 15.45 24.08 -1.65
N ALA A 63 16.02 23.13 -2.39
CA ALA A 63 17.42 23.17 -2.79
C ALA A 63 17.72 24.33 -3.77
N GLU A 64 16.79 24.61 -4.67
CA GLU A 64 16.88 25.65 -5.70
C GLU A 64 15.68 26.61 -5.59
N LYS A 65 15.83 27.83 -6.13
CA LYS A 65 14.74 28.81 -6.23
C LYS A 65 13.79 28.47 -7.38
N ASP A 66 13.22 27.27 -7.34
CA ASP A 66 12.30 26.77 -8.35
C ASP A 66 11.00 26.30 -7.68
N LEU A 67 9.92 27.05 -7.89
CA LEU A 67 8.60 26.68 -7.39
C LEU A 67 8.04 25.44 -8.09
N THR A 68 8.54 25.08 -9.27
CA THR A 68 8.15 23.82 -9.92
C THR A 68 8.62 22.59 -9.13
N ALA A 69 9.61 22.74 -8.24
CA ALA A 69 9.98 21.69 -7.30
C ALA A 69 8.84 21.34 -6.35
N ILE A 70 8.02 22.32 -5.92
CA ILE A 70 6.85 22.09 -5.07
C ILE A 70 5.79 21.29 -5.84
N ASP A 71 5.53 21.64 -7.10
CA ASP A 71 4.60 20.88 -7.95
C ASP A 71 5.05 19.42 -8.12
N ARG A 72 6.34 19.21 -8.42
CA ARG A 72 6.93 17.87 -8.52
C ARG A 72 6.82 17.10 -7.21
N ALA A 73 7.06 17.75 -6.07
CA ALA A 73 6.94 17.14 -4.75
C ALA A 73 5.48 16.73 -4.45
N VAL A 74 4.50 17.59 -4.75
CA VAL A 74 3.08 17.27 -4.59
C VAL A 74 2.68 16.09 -5.48
N VAL A 75 3.15 16.07 -6.73
CA VAL A 75 2.91 14.95 -7.66
C VAL A 75 3.53 13.67 -7.13
N ALA A 76 4.78 13.71 -6.64
CA ALA A 76 5.46 12.56 -6.06
C ALA A 76 4.73 12.04 -4.80
N GLY A 77 4.28 12.95 -3.93
CA GLY A 77 3.48 12.62 -2.75
C GLY A 77 2.17 11.91 -3.13
N ARG A 78 1.43 12.44 -4.11
CA ARG A 78 0.19 11.79 -4.61
C ARG A 78 0.45 10.40 -5.17
N ARG A 79 1.58 10.19 -5.87
CA ARG A 79 1.98 8.87 -6.35
C ARG A 79 2.26 7.92 -5.18
N SER A 80 3.03 8.36 -4.20
CA SER A 80 3.36 7.58 -3.01
C SER A 80 2.10 7.17 -2.23
N SER A 81 1.20 8.11 -1.93
CA SER A 81 -0.06 7.81 -1.22
C SER A 81 -0.95 6.84 -2.00
N GLY A 82 -1.01 6.96 -3.33
CA GLY A 82 -1.74 6.03 -4.18
C GLY A 82 -1.18 4.61 -4.16
N ASN A 83 0.15 4.49 -4.19
CA ASN A 83 0.85 3.21 -4.08
C ASN A 83 0.62 2.56 -2.71
N ILE A 84 0.77 3.34 -1.62
CA ILE A 84 0.52 2.86 -0.25
C ILE A 84 -0.92 2.37 -0.10
N ALA A 85 -1.90 3.14 -0.58
CA ALA A 85 -3.30 2.75 -0.50
C ALA A 85 -3.60 1.47 -1.30
N THR A 86 -2.92 1.27 -2.42
CA THR A 86 -3.06 0.06 -3.23
C THR A 86 -2.42 -1.13 -2.52
N TYR A 87 -1.18 -0.99 -2.07
CA TYR A 87 -0.46 -2.00 -1.28
C TYR A 87 -1.28 -2.46 -0.07
N LEU A 88 -1.75 -1.51 0.75
CA LEU A 88 -2.52 -1.82 1.95
C LEU A 88 -3.82 -2.56 1.62
N ARG A 89 -4.54 -2.19 0.54
CA ARG A 89 -5.74 -2.93 0.10
C ARG A 89 -5.40 -4.37 -0.21
N ILE A 90 -4.28 -4.63 -0.88
CA ILE A 90 -3.91 -5.98 -1.33
C ILE A 90 -3.49 -6.84 -0.14
N THR A 91 -2.54 -6.37 0.66
CA THR A 91 -1.99 -7.11 1.80
C THR A 91 -3.06 -7.43 2.82
N LEU A 92 -3.88 -6.45 3.22
CA LEU A 92 -4.91 -6.68 4.23
C LEU A 92 -6.05 -7.57 3.73
N SER A 93 -6.47 -7.45 2.47
CA SER A 93 -7.52 -8.32 1.93
C SER A 93 -7.04 -9.77 1.79
N SER A 94 -5.82 -9.97 1.31
CA SER A 94 -5.21 -11.30 1.17
C SER A 94 -5.00 -11.96 2.53
N ASN A 95 -4.48 -11.22 3.51
CA ASN A 95 -4.27 -11.75 4.86
C ASN A 95 -5.59 -12.12 5.54
N LEU A 96 -6.64 -11.29 5.38
CA LEU A 96 -7.96 -11.62 5.91
C LEU A 96 -8.53 -12.89 5.28
N GLY A 97 -8.41 -13.04 3.95
CA GLY A 97 -8.86 -14.23 3.23
C GLY A 97 -8.16 -15.49 3.72
N ASN A 98 -6.82 -15.45 3.80
CA ASN A 98 -6.00 -16.57 4.27
C ASN A 98 -6.36 -16.98 5.71
N VAL A 99 -6.55 -16.01 6.62
CA VAL A 99 -6.96 -16.29 8.01
C VAL A 99 -8.33 -16.97 8.06
N ILE A 100 -9.31 -16.48 7.29
CA ILE A 100 -10.66 -17.08 7.24
C ILE A 100 -10.59 -18.51 6.68
N ALA A 101 -9.85 -18.71 5.59
CA ALA A 101 -9.66 -20.03 4.97
C ALA A 101 -9.00 -21.00 5.95
N MET A 102 -7.93 -20.58 6.62
CA MET A 102 -7.18 -21.41 7.56
C MET A 102 -8.00 -21.77 8.80
N LEU A 103 -8.78 -20.83 9.35
CA LEU A 103 -9.71 -21.10 10.47
C LEU A 103 -10.81 -22.08 10.06
N THR A 104 -11.39 -21.91 8.87
CA THR A 104 -12.45 -22.78 8.36
C THR A 104 -11.91 -24.19 8.13
N ALA A 105 -10.76 -24.30 7.48
CA ALA A 105 -10.09 -25.57 7.22
C ALA A 105 -9.68 -26.30 8.52
N GLY A 106 -9.16 -25.57 9.51
CA GLY A 106 -8.82 -26.14 10.82
C GLY A 106 -10.01 -26.63 11.65
N LEU A 107 -11.22 -26.11 11.38
CA LEU A 107 -12.47 -26.62 11.98
C LEU A 107 -12.97 -27.89 11.29
N MET A 108 -12.66 -28.08 10.01
CA MET A 108 -13.13 -29.24 9.23
C MET A 108 -12.14 -30.41 9.22
N LEU A 109 -10.85 -30.17 9.47
CA LEU A 109 -9.81 -31.20 9.49
C LEU A 109 -9.41 -31.61 10.90
N PRO A 110 -9.00 -32.87 11.09
CA PRO A 110 -8.42 -33.33 12.35
C PRO A 110 -6.97 -32.84 12.57
N PHE A 111 -6.37 -32.19 11.58
CA PHE A 111 -4.99 -31.67 11.62
C PHE A 111 -4.93 -30.22 11.13
N LEU A 112 -3.84 -29.51 11.44
CA LEU A 112 -3.66 -28.12 11.00
C LEU A 112 -3.42 -28.08 9.48
N PRO A 113 -4.11 -27.21 8.71
CA PRO A 113 -3.91 -27.10 7.26
C PRO A 113 -2.49 -26.68 6.87
N MET A 114 -1.82 -25.93 7.75
CA MET A 114 -0.49 -25.37 7.51
C MET A 114 0.23 -25.17 8.84
N LEU A 115 1.53 -25.44 8.88
CA LEU A 115 2.34 -25.23 10.08
C LEU A 115 2.59 -23.73 10.31
N PRO A 116 2.67 -23.25 11.56
CA PRO A 116 2.96 -21.83 11.84
C PRO A 116 4.25 -21.33 11.18
N ALA A 117 5.29 -22.18 11.10
CA ALA A 117 6.53 -21.85 10.42
C ALA A 117 6.34 -21.62 8.91
N GLN A 118 5.50 -22.44 8.26
CA GLN A 118 5.19 -22.28 6.83
C GLN A 118 4.42 -20.98 6.57
N VAL A 119 3.46 -20.63 7.44
CA VAL A 119 2.74 -19.35 7.36
C VAL A 119 3.70 -18.15 7.46
N LEU A 120 4.66 -18.20 8.39
CA LEU A 120 5.66 -17.15 8.54
C LEU A 120 6.55 -17.00 7.29
N VAL A 121 7.03 -18.12 6.74
CA VAL A 121 7.84 -18.11 5.51
C VAL A 121 7.03 -17.54 4.35
N GLN A 122 5.79 -17.98 4.21
CA GLN A 122 4.90 -17.47 3.16
C GLN A 122 4.68 -15.96 3.26
N ASN A 123 4.36 -15.46 4.46
CA ASN A 123 4.19 -14.02 4.67
C ASN A 123 5.46 -13.25 4.34
N LEU A 124 6.63 -13.75 4.77
CA LEU A 124 7.91 -13.14 4.47
C LEU A 124 8.17 -13.07 2.96
N CYS A 125 7.95 -14.17 2.23
CA CYS A 125 8.12 -14.21 0.78
C CYS A 125 7.15 -13.26 0.06
N PHE A 126 5.89 -13.25 0.49
CA PHE A 126 4.86 -12.38 -0.09
C PHE A 126 5.18 -10.91 0.15
N ASP A 127 5.45 -10.52 1.39
CA ASP A 127 5.79 -9.13 1.75
C ASP A 127 7.06 -8.65 1.03
N ALA A 128 8.06 -9.51 0.91
CA ALA A 128 9.28 -9.22 0.14
C ALA A 128 8.97 -9.00 -1.35
N ALA A 129 8.11 -9.84 -1.95
CA ALA A 129 7.69 -9.65 -3.34
C ALA A 129 6.88 -8.36 -3.52
N GLN A 130 6.09 -7.96 -2.52
CA GLN A 130 5.31 -6.74 -2.57
C GLN A 130 6.14 -5.45 -2.49
N LEU A 131 7.40 -5.49 -2.04
CA LEU A 131 8.30 -4.33 -2.14
C LEU A 131 8.46 -3.85 -3.60
N ALA A 132 8.23 -4.73 -4.57
CA ALA A 132 8.21 -4.36 -5.99
C ALA A 132 7.11 -3.33 -6.33
N PHE A 133 6.01 -3.26 -5.56
CA PHE A 133 4.97 -2.23 -5.73
C PHE A 133 5.49 -0.82 -5.42
N ALA A 134 6.52 -0.66 -4.59
CA ALA A 134 7.13 0.64 -4.33
C ALA A 134 7.74 1.27 -5.60
N PHE A 135 8.22 0.42 -6.51
CA PHE A 135 8.80 0.84 -7.79
C PHE A 135 7.75 0.96 -8.92
N GLU A 136 6.48 0.60 -8.66
CA GLU A 136 5.43 0.73 -9.65
C GLU A 136 4.99 2.20 -9.77
N ARG A 137 4.87 2.68 -11.01
CA ARG A 137 4.31 4.01 -11.27
C ARG A 137 2.79 3.90 -11.20
N PRO A 138 2.07 4.67 -10.37
CA PRO A 138 0.60 4.62 -10.35
C PRO A 138 0.00 5.24 -11.61
N ALA A 139 -1.26 4.89 -11.90
CA ALA A 139 -1.94 5.36 -13.10
C ALA A 139 -2.08 6.88 -13.07
N ALA A 140 -2.05 7.54 -14.24
CA ALA A 140 -2.13 8.99 -14.33
C ALA A 140 -3.42 9.56 -13.71
N SER A 141 -4.49 8.76 -13.65
CA SER A 141 -5.75 9.11 -12.99
C SER A 141 -5.62 9.28 -11.47
N VAL A 142 -4.76 8.50 -10.81
CA VAL A 142 -4.53 8.54 -9.35
C VAL A 142 -3.77 9.80 -8.94
N VAL A 143 -2.97 10.37 -9.85
CA VAL A 143 -2.19 11.60 -9.60
C VAL A 143 -3.06 12.87 -9.67
N ARG A 144 -4.23 12.80 -10.30
CA ARG A 144 -5.12 13.96 -10.50
C ARG A 144 -5.75 14.48 -9.21
N ARG A 145 -5.99 13.61 -8.23
CA ARG A 145 -6.58 13.98 -6.93
C ARG A 145 -5.82 13.32 -5.78
N PRO A 146 -5.74 13.97 -4.61
CA PRO A 146 -5.17 13.33 -3.43
C PRO A 146 -5.95 12.05 -3.10
N THR A 147 -5.22 10.96 -2.86
CA THR A 147 -5.82 9.70 -2.43
C THR A 147 -6.21 9.84 -0.97
N VAL A 148 -7.51 9.71 -0.69
CA VAL A 148 -8.03 9.77 0.68
C VAL A 148 -8.29 8.35 1.16
N LEU A 149 -7.59 7.94 2.22
CA LEU A 149 -7.83 6.66 2.88
C LEU A 149 -9.06 6.79 3.78
N ARG A 150 -10.23 6.46 3.24
CA ARG A 150 -11.47 6.41 4.02
C ARG A 150 -11.60 5.02 4.67
N PRO A 151 -11.59 4.91 6.02
CA PRO A 151 -11.60 3.61 6.69
C PRO A 151 -12.78 2.72 6.28
N ARG A 152 -13.96 3.31 6.05
CA ARG A 152 -15.17 2.56 5.66
C ARG A 152 -15.09 1.95 4.26
N ASP A 153 -14.65 2.73 3.27
CA ASP A 153 -14.52 2.24 1.89
C ASP A 153 -13.38 1.22 1.79
N PHE A 154 -12.31 1.46 2.55
CA PHE A 154 -11.19 0.57 2.68
C PHE A 154 -11.58 -0.76 3.33
N LEU A 155 -12.34 -0.74 4.43
CA LEU A 155 -12.82 -1.94 5.10
C LEU A 155 -13.81 -2.73 4.23
N ARG A 156 -14.72 -2.07 3.52
CA ARG A 156 -15.65 -2.74 2.57
C ARG A 156 -14.91 -3.46 1.45
N PHE A 157 -13.84 -2.87 0.94
CA PHE A 157 -13.01 -3.52 -0.07
C PHE A 157 -12.30 -4.74 0.53
N ILE A 158 -11.73 -4.60 1.72
CA ILE A 158 -11.04 -5.68 2.43
C ILE A 158 -11.97 -6.86 2.71
N THR A 159 -13.19 -6.61 3.18
CA THR A 159 -14.14 -7.68 3.46
C THR A 159 -14.65 -8.33 2.17
N GLY A 160 -14.99 -7.54 1.14
CA GLY A 160 -15.47 -8.09 -0.13
C GLY A 160 -14.42 -8.92 -0.86
N PHE A 161 -13.22 -8.38 -1.04
CA PHE A 161 -12.12 -9.10 -1.70
C PHE A 161 -11.58 -10.23 -0.81
N GLY A 162 -11.50 -10.04 0.50
CA GLY A 162 -11.08 -11.08 1.44
C GLY A 162 -12.02 -12.28 1.47
N LEU A 163 -13.34 -12.06 1.39
CA LEU A 163 -14.31 -13.16 1.27
C LEU A 163 -14.20 -13.88 -0.07
N LEU A 164 -13.98 -13.16 -1.17
CA LEU A 164 -13.74 -13.76 -2.47
C LEU A 164 -12.47 -14.63 -2.46
N ASN A 165 -11.38 -14.12 -1.86
CA ASN A 165 -10.14 -14.87 -1.71
C ASN A 165 -10.36 -16.10 -0.84
N ALA A 166 -11.01 -15.97 0.31
CA ALA A 166 -11.32 -17.09 1.19
C ALA A 166 -12.18 -18.15 0.49
N ALA A 167 -13.13 -17.76 -0.38
CA ALA A 167 -13.92 -18.70 -1.16
C ALA A 167 -13.09 -19.45 -2.21
N ALA A 168 -12.14 -18.77 -2.87
CA ALA A 168 -11.19 -19.40 -3.79
C ALA A 168 -10.28 -20.37 -3.03
N ASP A 169 -9.69 -19.92 -1.92
CA ASP A 169 -8.84 -20.72 -1.03
C ASP A 169 -9.59 -21.96 -0.53
N LEU A 170 -10.86 -21.82 -0.11
CA LEU A 170 -11.68 -22.94 0.35
C LEU A 170 -12.08 -23.90 -0.80
N ALA A 171 -12.26 -23.38 -2.00
CA ALA A 171 -12.50 -24.22 -3.18
C ALA A 171 -11.26 -25.05 -3.51
N THR A 172 -10.07 -24.45 -3.50
CA THR A 172 -8.83 -25.20 -3.74
C THR A 172 -8.54 -26.18 -2.62
N PHE A 173 -8.82 -25.79 -1.38
CA PHE A 173 -8.80 -26.69 -0.23
C PHE A 173 -9.67 -27.93 -0.46
N GLY A 174 -10.91 -27.75 -0.94
CA GLY A 174 -11.81 -28.85 -1.27
C GLY A 174 -11.27 -29.76 -2.37
N VAL A 175 -10.64 -29.18 -3.40
CA VAL A 175 -9.99 -29.94 -4.48
C VAL A 175 -8.79 -30.75 -3.95
N LEU A 176 -7.93 -30.15 -3.12
CA LEU A 176 -6.80 -30.84 -2.51
C LEU A 176 -7.27 -31.97 -1.58
N ALA A 177 -8.28 -31.72 -0.76
CA ALA A 177 -8.85 -32.71 0.14
C ALA A 177 -9.43 -33.90 -0.63
N LEU A 178 -10.14 -33.66 -1.74
CA LEU A 178 -10.67 -34.72 -2.62
C LEU A 178 -9.56 -35.47 -3.36
N ALA A 179 -8.53 -34.78 -3.83
CA ALA A 179 -7.39 -35.40 -4.51
C ALA A 179 -6.58 -36.31 -3.57
N LEU A 180 -6.39 -35.88 -2.32
CA LEU A 180 -5.65 -36.61 -1.30
C LEU A 180 -6.48 -37.70 -0.61
N HIS A 181 -7.82 -37.59 -0.57
CA HIS A 181 -8.69 -38.68 -0.13
C HIS A 181 -8.56 -39.94 -0.99
N ASN A 182 -8.17 -39.77 -2.26
CA ASN A 182 -7.95 -40.87 -3.21
C ASN A 182 -6.49 -41.39 -3.20
N ALA A 183 -5.59 -40.79 -2.41
CA ALA A 183 -4.18 -41.16 -2.37
C ALA A 183 -3.92 -42.20 -1.27
N PRO A 184 -3.35 -43.39 -1.60
CA PRO A 184 -3.00 -44.38 -0.59
C PRO A 184 -1.65 -44.05 0.07
N GLY A 185 -1.63 -43.80 1.39
CA GLY A 185 -0.40 -43.79 2.21
C GLY A 185 -0.37 -42.78 3.38
N ASP A 186 0.50 -43.06 4.37
CA ASP A 186 0.75 -42.25 5.59
C ASP A 186 1.34 -40.83 5.33
N GLY A 187 1.62 -40.48 4.07
CA GLY A 187 2.19 -39.19 3.67
C GLY A 187 1.17 -38.08 3.33
N GLY A 188 -0.13 -38.34 3.52
CA GLY A 188 -1.20 -37.43 3.11
C GLY A 188 -1.16 -36.06 3.77
N GLU A 189 -0.76 -35.98 5.04
CA GLU A 189 -0.67 -34.72 5.79
C GLU A 189 0.48 -33.83 5.28
N THR A 190 1.67 -34.40 5.10
CA THR A 190 2.83 -33.66 4.56
C THR A 190 2.58 -33.18 3.14
N ALA A 191 1.94 -34.02 2.30
CA ALA A 191 1.55 -33.64 0.94
C ALA A 191 0.47 -32.55 0.94
N PHE A 192 -0.45 -32.57 1.92
CA PHE A 192 -1.43 -31.52 2.13
C PHE A 192 -0.77 -30.19 2.48
N HIS A 193 0.13 -30.18 3.47
CA HIS A 193 0.85 -28.96 3.89
C HIS A 193 1.66 -28.35 2.74
N ALA A 194 2.37 -29.18 1.97
CA ALA A 194 3.17 -28.73 0.84
C ALA A 194 2.31 -28.21 -0.30
N GLY A 195 1.26 -28.95 -0.69
CA GLY A 195 0.36 -28.54 -1.77
C GLY A 195 -0.40 -27.25 -1.45
N TRP A 196 -0.85 -27.09 -0.21
CA TRP A 196 -1.46 -25.85 0.27
C TRP A 196 -0.48 -24.68 0.26
N PHE A 197 0.76 -24.88 0.74
CA PHE A 197 1.81 -23.85 0.70
C PHE A 197 2.06 -23.37 -0.74
N THR A 198 2.26 -24.31 -1.67
CA THR A 198 2.53 -24.01 -3.09
C THR A 198 1.38 -23.27 -3.74
N GLU A 199 0.16 -23.76 -3.56
CA GLU A 199 -1.03 -23.17 -4.18
C GLU A 199 -1.29 -21.76 -3.67
N ASN A 200 -1.17 -21.54 -2.36
CA ASN A 200 -1.36 -20.23 -1.76
C ASN A 200 -0.30 -19.22 -2.25
N LEU A 201 0.97 -19.64 -2.39
CA LEU A 201 2.02 -18.79 -3.00
C LEU A 201 1.73 -18.45 -4.48
N LEU A 202 1.23 -19.42 -5.25
CA LEU A 202 0.86 -19.22 -6.65
C LEU A 202 -0.34 -18.29 -6.80
N THR A 203 -1.37 -18.46 -5.98
CA THR A 203 -2.54 -17.59 -5.93
C THR A 203 -2.14 -16.17 -5.55
N GLN A 204 -1.25 -16.00 -4.57
CA GLN A 204 -0.69 -14.70 -4.21
C GLN A 204 0.10 -14.06 -5.36
N ALA A 205 0.95 -14.82 -6.07
CA ALA A 205 1.66 -14.34 -7.26
C ALA A 205 0.69 -13.94 -8.39
N LEU A 206 -0.37 -14.72 -8.60
CA LEU A 206 -1.41 -14.44 -9.59
C LEU A 206 -2.20 -13.18 -9.22
N VAL A 207 -2.58 -13.02 -7.96
CA VAL A 207 -3.28 -11.85 -7.42
C VAL A 207 -2.43 -10.59 -7.63
N MET A 208 -1.12 -10.63 -7.36
CA MET A 208 -0.20 -9.52 -7.66
C MET A 208 -0.22 -9.10 -9.14
N ILE A 209 -0.38 -10.05 -10.07
CA ILE A 209 -0.48 -9.76 -11.51
C ILE A 209 -1.89 -9.28 -11.89
N LEU A 210 -2.92 -9.93 -11.37
CA LEU A 210 -4.32 -9.65 -11.67
C LEU A 210 -4.76 -8.29 -11.16
N LEU A 211 -4.27 -7.84 -10.01
CA LEU A 211 -4.57 -6.50 -9.47
C LEU A 211 -4.06 -5.34 -10.34
N ARG A 212 -3.37 -5.64 -11.45
CA ARG A 212 -3.12 -4.70 -12.54
C ARG A 212 -4.33 -4.53 -13.48
N THR A 213 -5.45 -5.21 -13.24
CA THR A 213 -6.70 -5.04 -13.99
C THR A 213 -7.30 -3.67 -13.67
N GLY A 214 -7.39 -2.83 -14.70
CA GLY A 214 -7.72 -1.40 -14.59
C GLY A 214 -6.66 -0.49 -15.23
N ARG A 215 -5.50 -1.04 -15.60
CA ARG A 215 -4.41 -0.31 -16.26
C ARG A 215 -4.44 -0.48 -17.77
N THR A 216 -4.10 0.60 -18.49
CA THR A 216 -3.99 0.57 -19.96
C THR A 216 -2.93 -0.45 -20.40
N ALA A 217 -3.04 -0.96 -21.63
CA ALA A 217 -2.10 -1.97 -22.15
C ALA A 217 -0.63 -1.50 -22.14
N ALA A 218 -0.40 -0.19 -22.30
CA ALA A 218 0.93 0.42 -22.21
C ALA A 218 1.49 0.40 -20.78
N GLU A 219 0.67 0.70 -19.77
CA GLU A 219 1.06 0.63 -18.35
C GLU A 219 1.33 -0.81 -17.91
N ARG A 220 0.63 -1.79 -18.50
CA ARG A 220 0.90 -3.22 -18.28
C ARG A 220 2.29 -3.65 -18.78
N LYS A 221 2.79 -3.07 -19.87
CA LYS A 221 4.14 -3.38 -20.42
C LYS A 221 5.29 -2.88 -19.54
N ALA A 222 5.10 -1.85 -18.73
CA ALA A 222 6.15 -1.22 -17.92
C ALA A 222 6.46 -1.90 -16.57
N GLY A 223 5.77 -2.99 -16.20
CA GLY A 223 5.84 -3.62 -14.87
C GLY A 223 6.97 -4.63 -14.68
N GLY A 224 8.19 -4.35 -15.14
CA GLY A 224 9.33 -5.28 -15.06
C GLY A 224 9.60 -5.84 -13.65
N PRO A 225 9.84 -4.97 -12.64
CA PRO A 225 10.20 -5.41 -11.27
C PRO A 225 9.12 -6.24 -10.58
N LEU A 226 7.85 -5.92 -10.83
CA LEU A 226 6.72 -6.65 -10.24
C LEU A 226 6.56 -8.04 -10.87
N ARG A 227 6.80 -8.16 -12.18
CA ARG A 227 6.76 -9.46 -12.88
C ARG A 227 7.91 -10.36 -12.44
N THR A 228 9.10 -9.80 -12.23
CA THR A 228 10.24 -10.55 -11.68
C THR A 228 9.98 -10.98 -10.25
N ALA A 229 9.37 -10.13 -9.43
CA ALA A 229 8.99 -10.47 -8.06
C ALA A 229 7.91 -11.58 -8.01
N ALA A 230 6.86 -11.47 -8.83
CA ALA A 230 5.83 -12.50 -8.93
C ALA A 230 6.37 -13.83 -9.47
N ALA A 231 7.30 -13.79 -10.45
CA ALA A 231 7.96 -14.99 -10.96
C ALA A 231 8.88 -15.63 -9.90
N GLY A 232 9.60 -14.81 -9.12
CA GLY A 232 10.40 -15.30 -7.99
C GLY A 232 9.54 -15.95 -6.91
N LEU A 233 8.39 -15.34 -6.58
CA LEU A 233 7.43 -15.91 -5.63
C LEU A 233 6.86 -17.25 -6.13
N ALA A 234 6.46 -17.32 -7.41
CA ALA A 234 5.99 -18.57 -8.01
C ALA A 234 7.08 -19.66 -8.02
N ALA A 235 8.34 -19.30 -8.26
CA ALA A 235 9.46 -20.23 -8.23
C ALA A 235 9.69 -20.79 -6.82
N VAL A 236 9.60 -19.95 -5.77
CA VAL A 236 9.70 -20.40 -4.37
C VAL A 236 8.53 -21.32 -4.00
N GLY A 237 7.34 -21.11 -4.56
CA GLY A 237 6.19 -21.96 -4.29
C GLY A 237 6.33 -23.38 -4.85
N VAL A 238 7.09 -23.54 -5.95
CA VAL A 238 7.23 -24.83 -6.67
C VAL A 238 8.41 -25.66 -6.17
N VAL A 239 9.36 -25.05 -5.45
CA VAL A 239 10.57 -25.69 -4.89
C VAL A 239 10.33 -26.17 -3.48
#